data_AF-A0A914YR46-F1
#
_entry.id   AF-A0A914YR46-F1
#
_cell.length_a   1.000
_cell.length_b   1.000
_cell.length_c   1.000
_cell.angle_alpha   90.00
_cell.angle_beta   90.00
_cell.angle_gamma   90.00
#
_symmetry.space_group_name_H-M   'P 1'
#
loop_
_entity.id
_entity.type
_entity.pdbx_description
1 polymer ?
#
loop_
_entity_poly.entity_id
_entity_poly.type
_entity_poly.pdbx_seq_one_letter_code
_entity_poly.pdbx_strand_id
1 'polypeptide(L)'
;MSSYQISGPNPNVIIPDAGPILAAVQTAANREALVVGKPNTPAYDYICRRWKINPSRTIMIGDRTNTDVKFGRDHGLRTMLVLSGCHQVEDILENQINEREDMIPDFYADCLGALIPQRCKA
;
A
#
# COMPACT_ATOMS: atom_id res chain seq x y z
N MET A 1 1.85 -9.83 -7.84
CA MET A 1 1.11 -11.08 -7.50
C MET A 1 0.41 -11.05 -6.13
N SER A 2 0.51 -10.00 -5.29
CA SER A 2 -0.14 -9.98 -3.97
C SER A 2 -1.61 -9.54 -3.94
N SER A 3 -2.24 -9.25 -5.09
CA SER A 3 -3.61 -8.75 -5.20
C SER A 3 -4.67 -9.86 -5.34
N TYR A 4 -4.27 -11.13 -5.17
CA TYR A 4 -5.13 -12.28 -5.43
C TYR A 4 -5.58 -13.01 -4.17
N GLN A 5 -5.04 -12.65 -3.00
CA GLN A 5 -5.21 -13.41 -1.78
C GLN A 5 -5.30 -12.50 -0.56
N ILE A 6 -6.22 -12.80 0.35
CA ILE A 6 -6.27 -12.25 1.71
C ILE A 6 -6.02 -13.35 2.72
N SER A 7 -5.29 -13.03 3.79
CA SER A 7 -5.13 -13.93 4.93
C SER A 7 -6.48 -14.06 5.65
N GLY A 8 -7.06 -15.25 5.59
CA GLY A 8 -8.28 -15.56 6.33
C GLY A 8 -8.01 -15.73 7.83
N PRO A 9 -9.06 -15.88 8.66
CA PRO A 9 -8.92 -16.15 10.10
C PRO A 9 -8.20 -17.48 10.40
N ASN A 10 -8.12 -18.39 9.42
CA ASN A 10 -7.31 -19.59 9.48
C ASN A 10 -6.04 -19.38 8.63
N PRO A 11 -4.82 -19.43 9.21
CA PRO A 11 -3.57 -19.20 8.49
C PRO A 11 -3.29 -20.26 7.39
N ASN A 12 -3.96 -21.42 7.43
CA ASN A 12 -3.83 -22.45 6.41
C ASN A 12 -4.82 -22.30 5.26
N VAL A 13 -5.70 -21.28 5.30
CA VAL A 13 -6.73 -21.05 4.28
C VAL A 13 -6.45 -19.75 3.57
N ILE A 14 -6.17 -19.86 2.28
CA ILE A 14 -6.04 -18.73 1.37
C ILE A 14 -7.42 -18.39 0.82
N ILE A 15 -7.88 -17.17 1.07
CA ILE A 15 -9.14 -16.68 0.52
C ILE A 15 -8.83 -15.84 -0.72
N PRO A 16 -9.46 -16.12 -1.88
CA PRO A 16 -9.28 -15.32 -3.07
C PRO A 16 -9.80 -13.89 -2.84
N ASP A 17 -8.97 -12.90 -3.16
CA ASP A 17 -9.35 -11.49 -3.13
C ASP A 17 -10.06 -11.09 -4.44
N ALA A 18 -10.11 -9.80 -4.78
CA ALA A 18 -10.69 -9.31 -6.03
C ALA A 18 -9.99 -9.85 -7.29
N GLY A 19 -8.72 -10.24 -7.20
CA GLY A 19 -7.90 -10.65 -8.35
C GLY A 19 -8.49 -11.80 -9.18
N PRO A 20 -8.86 -12.96 -8.60
CA PRO A 20 -9.44 -14.06 -9.38
C PRO A 20 -10.78 -13.70 -10.05
N ILE A 21 -11.63 -12.92 -9.38
CA ILE A 21 -12.90 -12.44 -9.95
C ILE A 21 -12.62 -11.49 -11.13
N LEU A 22 -11.66 -10.58 -10.96
CA LEU A 22 -11.23 -9.67 -12.03
C LEU A 22 -10.73 -10.45 -13.26
N ALA A 23 -9.89 -11.46 -13.05
CA ALA A 23 -9.36 -12.30 -14.12
C ALA A 23 -10.46 -13.07 -14.87
N ALA A 24 -11.46 -13.59 -14.14
CA ALA A 24 -12.61 -14.26 -14.75
C ALA A 24 -13.41 -13.29 -15.65
N VAL A 25 -13.67 -12.07 -15.18
CA VAL A 25 -14.38 -11.04 -15.95
C VAL A 25 -13.57 -10.57 -17.17
N GLN A 26 -12.26 -10.32 -17.01
CA GLN A 26 -11.38 -9.94 -18.13
C GLN A 26 -11.35 -11.01 -19.22
N THR A 27 -11.27 -12.28 -18.81
CA THR A 27 -11.29 -13.43 -19.73
C THR A 27 -12.61 -13.52 -20.48
N ALA A 28 -13.75 -13.45 -19.76
CA ALA A 28 -15.07 -13.53 -20.37
C ALA A 28 -15.38 -12.34 -21.31
N ALA A 29 -14.90 -11.14 -20.96
CA ALA A 29 -15.09 -9.94 -21.76
C ALA A 29 -14.05 -9.76 -22.87
N ASN A 30 -12.99 -10.58 -22.88
CA ASN A 30 -11.79 -10.43 -23.70
C ASN A 30 -11.25 -8.98 -23.69
N ARG A 31 -11.22 -8.37 -22.51
CA ARG A 31 -10.83 -6.98 -22.31
C ARG A 31 -10.12 -6.79 -20.98
N GLU A 32 -9.04 -6.02 -21.02
CA GLU A 32 -8.32 -5.63 -19.82
C GLU A 32 -9.12 -4.64 -18.96
N ALA A 33 -9.08 -4.85 -17.64
CA ALA A 33 -9.73 -3.97 -16.68
C ALA A 33 -8.79 -2.82 -16.30
N LEU A 34 -9.37 -1.62 -16.17
CA LEU A 34 -8.65 -0.50 -15.58
C LEU A 34 -8.66 -0.62 -14.06
N VAL A 35 -7.49 -0.85 -13.46
CA VAL A 35 -7.35 -0.94 -12.00
C VAL A 35 -7.27 0.46 -11.41
N VAL A 36 -8.26 0.81 -10.59
CA VAL A 36 -8.36 2.16 -9.99
C VAL A 36 -7.70 2.25 -8.60
N GLY A 37 -7.36 1.13 -7.97
CA GLY A 37 -6.77 1.10 -6.64
C GLY A 37 -5.25 1.34 -6.64
N LYS A 38 -4.67 1.46 -5.45
CA LYS A 38 -3.21 1.54 -5.26
C LYS A 38 -2.51 0.31 -5.87
N PRO A 39 -1.30 0.46 -6.44
CA PRO A 39 -0.50 1.68 -6.56
C PRO A 39 -0.83 2.55 -7.80
N ASN A 40 -1.95 2.31 -8.48
CA ASN A 40 -2.22 2.92 -9.79
C ASN A 40 -2.61 4.41 -9.70
N THR A 41 -2.21 5.17 -10.72
CA THR A 41 -2.44 6.62 -10.86
C THR A 41 -3.91 7.08 -10.77
N PRO A 42 -4.93 6.33 -11.24
CA PRO A 42 -6.31 6.77 -11.11
C PRO A 42 -6.77 7.08 -9.67
N ALA A 43 -6.25 6.35 -8.67
CA ALA A 43 -6.51 6.65 -7.26
C ALA A 43 -5.94 8.01 -6.85
N TYR A 44 -4.69 8.29 -7.26
CA TYR A 44 -4.02 9.53 -6.95
C TYR A 44 -4.68 10.73 -7.63
N ASP A 45 -5.03 10.60 -8.91
CA ASP A 45 -5.74 11.64 -9.66
C ASP A 45 -7.07 12.00 -8.99
N TYR A 46 -7.81 11.00 -8.52
CA TYR A 46 -9.04 11.23 -7.78
C TYR A 46 -8.80 12.02 -6.49
N ILE A 47 -7.79 11.65 -5.69
CA ILE A 47 -7.42 12.36 -4.45
C ILE A 47 -7.04 13.82 -4.76
N CYS A 48 -6.21 14.06 -5.77
CA CYS A 48 -5.77 15.39 -6.16
C CYS A 48 -6.93 16.27 -6.62
N ARG A 49 -7.83 15.73 -7.45
CA ARG A 49 -9.04 16.42 -7.91
C ARG A 49 -9.96 16.78 -6.75
N ARG A 50 -10.08 15.91 -5.75
CA ARG A 50 -11.03 16.08 -4.64
C ARG A 50 -10.50 16.98 -3.50
N TRP A 51 -9.21 16.89 -3.18
CA TRP A 51 -8.64 17.46 -1.96
C TRP A 51 -7.50 18.46 -2.17
N LYS A 52 -7.05 18.70 -3.41
CA LYS A 52 -5.95 19.65 -3.74
C LYS A 52 -4.72 19.48 -2.84
N ILE A 53 -4.22 18.25 -2.74
CA ILE A 53 -3.04 17.94 -1.91
C ILE A 53 -1.76 18.52 -2.54
N ASN A 54 -0.78 18.86 -1.69
CA ASN A 54 0.58 19.17 -2.13
C ASN A 54 1.47 17.95 -1.82
N PRO A 55 2.02 17.26 -2.84
CA PRO A 55 2.81 16.04 -2.66
C PRO A 55 3.97 16.20 -1.68
N SER A 56 4.70 17.31 -1.78
CA SER A 56 5.85 17.61 -0.91
C SER A 56 5.49 17.77 0.57
N ARG A 57 4.22 18.00 0.88
CA ARG A 57 3.69 18.16 2.25
C ARG A 57 2.71 17.05 2.65
N THR A 58 2.63 15.99 1.87
CA THR A 58 1.70 14.89 2.07
C THR A 58 2.47 13.60 2.31
N ILE A 59 2.02 12.82 3.29
CA ILE A 59 2.61 11.51 3.62
C ILE A 59 1.57 10.41 3.37
N MET A 60 1.99 9.36 2.68
CA MET A 60 1.25 8.12 2.52
C MET A 60 1.63 7.17 3.66
N ILE A 61 0.63 6.74 4.44
CA ILE A 61 0.81 5.79 5.55
C ILE A 61 0.06 4.51 5.20
N GLY A 62 0.73 3.36 5.31
CA GLY A 62 0.12 2.06 5.08
C GLY A 62 1.00 0.91 5.58
N ASP A 63 0.57 -0.32 5.37
CA ASP A 63 1.19 -1.52 5.96
C ASP A 63 1.81 -2.47 4.92
N ARG A 64 1.78 -2.08 3.64
CA ARG A 64 2.34 -2.87 2.52
C ARG A 64 3.27 -2.04 1.66
N THR A 65 4.46 -2.57 1.40
CA THR A 65 5.47 -1.87 0.59
C THR A 65 5.12 -1.81 -0.89
N ASN A 66 4.52 -2.88 -1.42
CA ASN A 66 4.20 -2.99 -2.84
C ASN A 66 2.93 -2.22 -3.26
N THR A 67 2.10 -1.80 -2.29
CA THR A 67 0.90 -0.99 -2.56
C THR A 67 1.03 0.42 -2.02
N ASP A 68 1.20 0.59 -0.71
CA ASP A 68 1.10 1.90 -0.06
C ASP A 68 2.37 2.72 -0.24
N VAL A 69 3.53 2.11 0.05
CA VAL A 69 4.83 2.75 -0.15
C VAL A 69 5.03 3.04 -1.63
N LYS A 70 4.82 2.05 -2.49
CA LYS A 70 4.88 2.24 -3.94
C LYS A 70 3.95 3.36 -4.42
N PHE A 71 2.71 3.39 -3.96
CA PHE A 71 1.78 4.47 -4.31
C PHE A 71 2.30 5.84 -3.90
N GLY A 72 2.89 5.97 -2.71
CA GLY A 72 3.46 7.24 -2.28
C GLY A 72 4.68 7.64 -3.11
N ARG A 73 5.62 6.71 -3.32
CA ARG A 73 6.84 6.94 -4.11
C ARG A 73 6.53 7.34 -5.54
N ASP A 74 5.66 6.59 -6.23
CA ASP A 74 5.29 6.82 -7.63
C ASP A 74 4.67 8.22 -7.85
N HIS A 75 4.09 8.82 -6.81
CA HIS A 75 3.43 10.13 -6.88
C HIS A 75 4.15 11.24 -6.08
N GLY A 76 5.41 11.01 -5.67
CA GLY A 76 6.23 12.01 -4.99
C GLY A 76 5.77 12.38 -3.58
N LEU A 77 5.02 11.50 -2.92
CA LEU A 77 4.64 11.62 -1.52
C LEU A 77 5.76 11.11 -0.62
N ARG A 78 5.84 11.62 0.60
CA ARG A 78 6.60 10.92 1.65
C ARG A 78 5.86 9.63 2.01
N THR A 79 6.58 8.62 2.47
CA THR A 79 6.02 7.30 2.77
C THR A 79 6.36 6.85 4.17
N MET A 80 5.40 6.23 4.85
CA MET A 80 5.61 5.59 6.14
C MET A 80 4.94 4.21 6.17
N LEU A 81 5.72 3.20 6.52
CA LEU A 81 5.22 1.84 6.74
C LEU A 81 4.83 1.65 8.21
N VAL A 82 3.63 1.15 8.49
CA VAL A 82 3.27 0.69 9.84
C VAL A 82 3.43 -0.83 9.95
N LEU A 83 4.13 -1.27 10.99
CA LEU A 83 4.53 -2.66 11.21
C LEU A 83 3.44 -3.53 11.86
N SER A 84 2.29 -2.94 12.17
CA SER A 84 1.13 -3.63 12.76
C SER A 84 0.32 -4.44 11.75
N GLY A 85 0.66 -4.40 10.46
CA GLY A 85 -0.10 -5.02 9.38
C GLY A 85 0.69 -6.08 8.62
N CYS A 86 0.70 -6.00 7.29
CA CYS A 86 1.16 -7.08 6.43
C CYS A 86 2.69 -7.22 6.32
N HIS A 87 3.42 -6.12 6.12
CA HIS A 87 4.87 -6.15 5.94
C HIS A 87 5.60 -5.67 7.19
N GLN A 88 6.77 -6.26 7.39
CA GLN A 88 7.69 -6.00 8.50
C GLN A 88 9.01 -5.38 8.01
N VAL A 89 9.95 -5.16 8.93
CA VAL A 89 11.26 -4.59 8.62
C VAL A 89 12.04 -5.50 7.67
N GLU A 90 11.87 -6.81 7.77
CA GLU A 90 12.48 -7.80 6.90
C GLU A 90 12.09 -7.59 5.42
N ASP A 91 10.84 -7.23 5.14
CA ASP A 91 10.40 -6.91 3.78
C ASP A 91 11.09 -5.66 3.24
N ILE A 92 11.41 -4.67 4.10
CA ILE A 92 12.17 -3.47 3.69
C ILE A 92 13.58 -3.88 3.27
N LEU A 93 14.24 -4.73 4.06
CA LEU A 93 15.58 -5.24 3.77
C LEU A 93 15.59 -6.07 2.48
N GLU A 94 14.58 -6.91 2.27
CA GLU A 94 14.45 -7.67 1.03
C GLU A 94 14.29 -6.73 -0.19
N ASN A 95 13.50 -5.66 -0.07
CA ASN A 95 13.35 -4.68 -1.15
C ASN A 95 14.65 -3.91 -1.40
N GLN A 96 15.46 -3.63 -0.37
CA GLN A 96 16.79 -3.05 -0.52
C GLN A 96 17.76 -3.96 -1.26
N ILE A 97 17.82 -5.25 -0.88
CA ILE A 97 18.68 -6.25 -1.53
C ILE A 97 18.31 -6.43 -3.01
N ASN A 98 17.01 -6.38 -3.32
CA ASN A 98 16.49 -6.54 -4.67
C ASN A 98 16.40 -5.21 -5.44
N GLU A 99 17.01 -4.12 -4.94
CA GLU A 99 17.06 -2.81 -5.60
C GLU A 99 15.68 -2.21 -5.97
N ARG A 100 14.64 -2.54 -5.19
CA ARG A 100 13.27 -2.02 -5.37
C ARG A 100 13.05 -0.73 -4.60
N GLU A 101 13.73 0.33 -5.02
CA GLU A 101 13.71 1.64 -4.35
C GLU A 101 12.29 2.24 -4.20
N ASP A 102 11.42 1.97 -5.18
CA ASP A 102 10.01 2.38 -5.17
C ASP A 102 9.19 1.67 -4.09
N MET A 103 9.70 0.61 -3.46
CA MET A 103 9.06 -0.12 -2.37
C MET A 103 9.74 0.09 -1.01
N ILE A 104 10.77 0.93 -0.92
CA ILE A 104 11.43 1.25 0.35
C ILE A 104 10.75 2.48 0.96
N PRO A 105 10.19 2.42 2.18
CA PRO A 105 9.54 3.57 2.80
C PRO A 105 10.57 4.62 3.28
N ASP A 106 10.16 5.88 3.40
CA ASP A 106 11.00 6.92 4.01
C ASP A 106 11.11 6.77 5.52
N PHE A 107 10.05 6.24 6.15
CA PHE A 107 9.95 6.04 7.60
C PHE A 107 9.20 4.74 7.91
N TYR A 108 9.35 4.22 9.11
CA TYR A 108 8.49 3.17 9.63
C TYR A 108 8.16 3.42 11.10
N ALA A 109 7.05 2.84 11.56
CA ALA A 109 6.59 2.90 12.95
C ALA A 109 5.87 1.61 13.34
N ASP A 110 5.88 1.25 14.62
CA ASP A 110 5.25 0.00 15.08
C ASP A 110 3.75 -0.05 14.74
N CYS A 111 3.06 1.08 14.90
CA CYS A 111 1.66 1.23 14.54
C CYS A 111 1.30 2.69 14.32
N LEU A 112 0.10 2.96 13.79
CA LEU A 112 -0.41 4.32 13.62
C LEU A 112 -0.49 5.11 14.94
N GLY A 113 -0.74 4.41 16.06
CA GLY A 113 -0.82 5.01 17.39
C GLY A 113 0.49 5.67 17.85
N ALA A 114 1.64 5.26 17.31
CA ALA A 114 2.93 5.87 17.60
C ALA A 114 3.03 7.34 17.13
N LEU A 115 2.14 7.78 16.23
CA LEU A 115 2.09 9.17 15.76
C LEU A 115 1.33 10.10 16.70
N ILE A 116 0.62 9.56 17.70
CA ILE A 116 -0.11 10.37 18.66
C ILE A 116 0.90 10.85 19.71
N PRO A 117 1.05 12.18 19.91
CA PRO A 117 1.90 12.70 20.97
C PRO A 117 1.46 12.12 22.32
N GLN A 118 2.39 11.53 23.06
CA GLN A 118 2.16 11.13 24.44
C GLN A 118 1.72 12.39 25.21
N ARG A 119 0.44 12.48 25.57
CA ARG A 119 -0.02 13.50 26.51
C ARG A 119 0.70 13.21 27.83
N CYS A 120 1.74 13.99 28.14
CA CYS A 120 2.28 14.05 29.49
C CYS A 120 1.10 14.37 30.42
N LYS A 121 0.72 13.43 31.26
CA LYS A 121 -0.18 13.72 32.38
C LYS A 121 0.55 14.73 33.25
N ALA A 122 0.00 15.95 33.33
CA ALA A 122 0.35 16.92 34.35
C ALA A 122 -0.10 16.41 35.72
#